data_AF-A0A925XF97-F1
#
_entry.id   AF-A0A925XF97-F1
#
_cell.length_a   1.000
_cell.length_b   1.000
_cell.length_c   1.000
_cell.angle_alpha   90.00
_cell.angle_beta   90.00
_cell.angle_gamma   90.00
#
_symmetry.space_group_name_H-M   'P 1'
#
loop_
_entity.id
_entity.type
_entity.pdbx_description
1 polymer ?
#
loop_
_entity_poly.entity_id
_entity_poly.type
_entity_poly.pdbx_seq_one_letter_code
_entity_poly.pdbx_strand_id
1 'polypeptide(L)'
;DSSNSDLCSQLQEAKGVWFTGGRQWRLVDAYLDTPIQSLFHAVLRRGGVIGGTSAGATIQGDYLVRGNPLGSADVMCEGYERGFGFLPGVAIDQHFTQRTRFEDMTGLKKQFPQLIGLGIDEATAMIVRGTTMEVVGKSQVAVFNRQPTDPDTEPEYEVVKAGQRYDFKQRRLMDTAEVQTADAKPADESKQTIESK
;
A
#
# COMPACT_ATOMS: atom_id res chain seq x y z
N ASP A 1 -15.66 16.92 19.52
CA ASP A 1 -15.80 18.13 18.70
C ASP A 1 -14.62 19.11 18.84
N SER A 2 -14.02 19.31 20.02
CA SER A 2 -12.70 19.98 20.12
C SER A 2 -11.52 19.12 19.62
N SER A 3 -11.56 17.80 19.88
CA SER A 3 -10.54 16.83 19.46
C SER A 3 -10.35 16.75 17.94
N ASN A 4 -11.43 16.92 17.17
CA ASN A 4 -11.35 16.89 15.70
C ASN A 4 -10.75 18.18 15.15
N SER A 5 -11.03 19.34 15.78
CA SER A 5 -10.44 20.62 15.36
C SER A 5 -8.92 20.66 15.59
N ASP A 6 -8.43 20.09 16.69
CA ASP A 6 -7.00 19.96 16.98
C ASP A 6 -6.33 19.00 15.99
N LEU A 7 -6.91 17.82 15.78
CA LEU A 7 -6.41 16.85 14.80
C LEU A 7 -6.36 17.42 13.37
N CYS A 8 -7.39 18.15 12.94
CA CYS A 8 -7.40 18.82 11.64
C CYS A 8 -6.21 19.79 11.49
N SER A 9 -5.94 20.59 12.52
CA SER A 9 -4.84 21.57 12.52
C SER A 9 -3.49 20.85 12.45
N GLN A 10 -3.30 19.80 13.26
CA GLN A 10 -2.10 18.96 13.22
C GLN A 10 -1.89 18.34 11.83
N LEU A 11 -2.96 17.86 11.20
CA LEU A 11 -2.90 17.25 9.87
C LEU A 11 -2.69 18.27 8.74
N GLN A 12 -2.89 19.56 8.94
CA GLN A 12 -2.55 20.58 7.95
C GLN A 12 -1.03 20.80 7.87
N GLU A 13 -0.33 20.71 9.00
CA GLU A 13 1.12 20.95 9.08
C GLU A 13 1.96 19.67 9.02
N ALA A 14 1.35 18.51 9.31
CA ALA A 14 2.04 17.23 9.39
C ALA A 14 2.89 16.93 8.15
N LYS A 15 4.11 16.44 8.39
CA LYS A 15 5.00 15.88 7.35
C LYS A 15 4.89 14.36 7.24
N GLY A 16 4.27 13.73 8.24
CA GLY A 16 4.01 12.30 8.24
C GLY A 16 2.78 11.95 9.07
N VAL A 17 2.07 10.91 8.68
CA VAL A 17 1.04 10.26 9.52
C VAL A 17 1.35 8.78 9.59
N TRP A 18 1.24 8.23 10.81
CA TRP A 18 1.49 6.81 11.07
C TRP A 18 0.26 6.14 11.66
N PHE A 19 -0.29 5.15 10.95
CA PHE A 19 -1.39 4.33 11.43
C PHE A 19 -0.88 3.12 12.20
N THR A 20 -1.26 3.01 13.46
CA THR A 20 -0.87 1.87 14.31
C THR A 20 -1.63 0.59 13.95
N GLY A 21 -1.19 -0.52 14.52
CA GLY A 21 -1.94 -1.78 14.47
C GLY A 21 -3.23 -1.76 15.28
N GLY A 22 -4.00 -2.84 15.19
CA GLY A 22 -5.28 -2.99 15.89
C GLY A 22 -6.32 -3.68 15.00
N ARG A 23 -7.48 -3.07 14.87
CA ARG A 23 -8.56 -3.52 13.99
C ARG A 23 -8.81 -2.46 12.91
N GLN A 24 -8.59 -2.81 11.65
CA GLN A 24 -8.67 -1.87 10.53
C GLN A 24 -10.07 -1.30 10.31
N TRP A 25 -11.13 -2.03 10.69
CA TRP A 25 -12.51 -1.51 10.66
C TRP A 25 -12.72 -0.31 11.58
N ARG A 26 -11.98 -0.20 12.69
CA ARG A 26 -12.04 0.98 13.55
C ARG A 26 -11.48 2.24 12.86
N LEU A 27 -10.54 2.06 11.94
CA LEU A 27 -10.03 3.18 11.13
C LEU A 27 -11.06 3.60 10.09
N VAL A 28 -11.80 2.64 9.52
CA VAL A 28 -12.95 2.92 8.65
C VAL A 28 -13.99 3.76 9.40
N ASP A 29 -14.50 3.26 10.52
CA ASP A 29 -15.55 3.96 11.30
C ASP A 29 -15.12 5.35 11.78
N ALA A 30 -13.84 5.51 12.12
CA ALA A 30 -13.33 6.76 12.64
C ALA A 30 -13.13 7.83 11.56
N TYR A 31 -12.72 7.43 10.35
CA TYR A 31 -12.17 8.39 9.39
C TYR A 31 -12.65 8.23 7.94
N LEU A 32 -13.13 7.06 7.50
CA LEU A 32 -13.58 6.89 6.11
C LEU A 32 -14.77 7.83 5.82
N ASP A 33 -14.74 8.48 4.66
CA ASP A 33 -15.73 9.46 4.21
C ASP A 33 -15.91 10.67 5.14
N THR A 34 -14.95 10.91 6.03
CA THR A 34 -14.88 12.13 6.84
C THR A 34 -13.94 13.17 6.20
N PRO A 35 -14.06 14.46 6.56
CA PRO A 35 -13.09 15.48 6.15
C PRO A 35 -11.64 15.14 6.55
N ILE A 36 -11.44 14.35 7.60
CA ILE A 36 -10.10 13.94 8.06
C ILE A 36 -9.41 13.03 7.03
N GLN A 37 -10.14 12.14 6.36
CA GLN A 37 -9.56 11.31 5.29
C GLN A 37 -8.95 12.18 4.19
N SER A 38 -9.64 13.27 3.81
CA SER A 38 -9.15 14.20 2.79
C SER A 38 -7.85 14.90 3.23
N LEU A 39 -7.67 15.13 4.54
CA LEU A 39 -6.44 15.67 5.10
C LEU A 39 -5.28 14.67 5.08
N PHE A 40 -5.54 13.37 5.28
CA PHE A 40 -4.50 12.34 5.08
C PHE A 40 -3.99 12.34 3.64
N HIS A 41 -4.89 12.41 2.66
CA HIS A 41 -4.50 12.56 1.25
C HIS A 41 -3.78 13.88 0.98
N ALA A 42 -4.14 14.96 1.68
CA ALA A 42 -3.44 16.23 1.58
C ALA A 42 -1.99 16.14 2.07
N VAL A 43 -1.67 15.24 3.02
CA VAL A 43 -0.29 14.98 3.48
C VAL A 43 0.55 14.46 2.31
N LEU A 44 0.05 13.47 1.57
CA LEU A 44 0.76 12.93 0.40
C LEU A 44 0.89 13.98 -0.70
N ARG A 45 -0.19 14.71 -1.02
CA ARG A 45 -0.19 15.73 -2.09
C ARG A 45 0.86 16.83 -1.89
N ARG A 46 1.19 17.16 -0.63
CA ARG A 46 2.22 18.16 -0.30
C ARG A 46 3.61 17.55 -0.06
N GLY A 47 3.82 16.29 -0.41
CA GLY A 47 5.12 15.60 -0.29
C GLY A 47 5.43 15.03 1.10
N GLY A 48 4.43 14.94 1.98
CA GLY A 48 4.54 14.20 3.25
C GLY A 48 4.42 12.69 3.06
N VAL A 49 4.54 11.95 4.16
CA VAL A 49 4.52 10.47 4.16
C VAL A 49 3.30 9.94 4.90
N ILE A 50 2.66 8.92 4.35
CA ILE A 50 1.69 8.09 5.07
C ILE A 50 2.32 6.72 5.27
N GLY A 51 2.20 6.17 6.47
CA GLY A 51 2.68 4.83 6.78
C GLY A 51 1.82 4.16 7.84
N GLY A 52 2.10 2.89 8.10
CA GLY A 52 1.41 2.15 9.15
C GLY A 52 1.84 0.70 9.25
N THR A 53 1.43 0.05 10.33
CA THR A 53 1.77 -1.34 10.64
C THR A 53 0.53 -2.16 10.93
N SER A 54 0.53 -3.44 10.56
CA SER A 54 -0.61 -4.35 10.78
C SER A 54 -1.89 -3.74 10.19
N ALA A 55 -2.97 -3.55 10.96
CA ALA A 55 -4.17 -2.85 10.50
C ALA A 55 -3.90 -1.51 9.78
N GLY A 56 -2.91 -0.73 10.23
CA GLY A 56 -2.50 0.52 9.59
C GLY A 56 -1.72 0.35 8.28
N ALA A 57 -1.20 -0.85 7.98
CA ALA A 57 -0.72 -1.19 6.64
C ALA A 57 -1.90 -1.58 5.74
N THR A 58 -2.83 -2.41 6.23
CA THR A 58 -4.02 -2.85 5.48
C THR A 58 -4.88 -1.68 5.01
N ILE A 59 -5.12 -0.68 5.87
CA ILE A 59 -6.00 0.46 5.56
C ILE A 59 -5.49 1.32 4.39
N GLN A 60 -4.22 1.23 4.00
CA GLN A 60 -3.66 2.07 2.95
C GLN A 60 -4.07 1.64 1.54
N GLY A 61 -4.52 0.39 1.37
CA GLY A 61 -5.06 -0.11 0.12
C GLY A 61 -6.38 0.56 -0.27
N ASP A 62 -6.80 0.30 -1.49
CA ASP A 62 -8.12 0.67 -2.01
C ASP A 62 -9.18 -0.29 -1.49
N TYR A 63 -8.89 -1.60 -1.55
CA TYR A 63 -9.74 -2.64 -1.00
C TYR A 63 -9.28 -3.06 0.40
N LEU A 64 -10.20 -3.06 1.36
CA LEU A 64 -9.95 -3.44 2.73
C LEU A 64 -10.25 -4.93 2.96
N VAL A 65 -9.20 -5.70 3.22
CA VAL A 65 -9.35 -7.09 3.67
C VAL A 65 -9.55 -7.16 5.17
N ARG A 66 -10.31 -8.17 5.62
CA ARG A 66 -10.51 -8.51 7.03
C ARG A 66 -11.12 -7.38 7.86
N GLY A 67 -12.01 -6.61 7.22
CA GLY A 67 -12.74 -5.50 7.81
C GLY A 67 -13.94 -5.89 8.70
N ASN A 68 -14.23 -7.17 8.90
CA ASN A 68 -15.40 -7.57 9.68
C ASN A 68 -15.27 -7.14 11.18
N PRO A 69 -16.23 -6.36 11.73
CA PRO A 69 -16.24 -5.97 13.13
C PRO A 69 -16.32 -7.15 14.12
N LEU A 70 -16.92 -8.27 13.69
CA LEU A 70 -17.11 -9.47 14.50
C LEU A 70 -15.89 -10.39 14.55
N GLY A 71 -14.91 -10.19 13.66
CA GLY A 71 -13.71 -11.03 13.61
C GLY A 71 -12.85 -10.78 12.38
N SER A 72 -11.62 -11.28 12.39
CA SER A 72 -10.68 -11.11 11.26
C SER A 72 -10.51 -12.35 10.39
N ALA A 73 -11.40 -13.34 10.54
CA ALA A 73 -11.38 -14.58 9.79
C ALA A 73 -11.81 -14.33 8.34
N ASP A 74 -12.93 -13.61 8.16
CA ASP A 74 -13.44 -13.28 6.83
C ASP A 74 -12.49 -12.32 6.12
N VAL A 75 -12.04 -12.71 4.93
CA VAL A 75 -11.18 -11.88 4.08
C VAL A 75 -11.97 -10.70 3.50
N MET A 76 -13.23 -10.95 3.13
CA MET A 76 -14.15 -10.01 2.51
C MET A 76 -15.32 -9.77 3.47
N CYS A 77 -15.72 -8.51 3.63
CA CYS A 77 -16.86 -8.15 4.46
C CYS A 77 -17.63 -7.02 3.78
N GLU A 78 -18.87 -7.29 3.40
CA GLU A 78 -19.76 -6.30 2.82
C GLU A 78 -19.93 -5.10 3.77
N GLY A 79 -19.86 -3.88 3.23
CA GLY A 79 -19.88 -2.63 3.98
C GLY A 79 -18.52 -2.19 4.54
N TYR A 80 -17.51 -3.07 4.50
CA TYR A 80 -16.14 -2.78 4.96
C TYR A 80 -15.09 -3.11 3.89
N GLU A 81 -15.44 -2.98 2.61
CA GLU A 81 -14.52 -3.25 1.50
C GLU A 81 -13.58 -2.10 1.17
N ARG A 82 -13.79 -0.89 1.73
CA ARG A 82 -13.05 0.31 1.35
C ARG A 82 -11.95 0.65 2.35
N GLY A 83 -10.73 0.73 1.85
CA GLY A 83 -9.61 1.34 2.55
C GLY A 83 -9.55 2.85 2.33
N PHE A 84 -8.47 3.49 2.77
CA PHE A 84 -8.26 4.92 2.55
C PHE A 84 -7.78 5.24 1.13
N GLY A 85 -7.37 4.24 0.34
CA GLY A 85 -7.09 4.40 -1.08
C GLY A 85 -5.84 5.20 -1.39
N PHE A 86 -4.79 5.11 -0.56
CA PHE A 86 -3.48 5.69 -0.89
C PHE A 86 -2.77 4.90 -2.00
N LEU A 87 -3.08 3.62 -2.14
CA LEU A 87 -2.67 2.74 -3.23
C LEU A 87 -3.92 2.25 -4.00
N PRO A 88 -4.35 2.99 -5.05
CA PRO A 88 -5.53 2.65 -5.83
C PRO A 88 -5.41 1.27 -6.49
N GLY A 89 -6.49 0.49 -6.51
CA GLY A 89 -6.52 -0.85 -7.10
C GLY A 89 -5.70 -1.92 -6.34
N VAL A 90 -5.31 -1.66 -5.10
CA VAL A 90 -4.50 -2.59 -4.28
C VAL A 90 -5.25 -3.06 -3.05
N ALA A 91 -5.12 -4.35 -2.73
CA ALA A 91 -5.52 -4.95 -1.44
C ALA A 91 -4.27 -5.36 -0.66
N ILE A 92 -4.20 -5.03 0.64
CA ILE A 92 -3.00 -5.30 1.47
C ILE A 92 -3.36 -6.18 2.65
N ASP A 93 -2.74 -7.35 2.73
CA ASP A 93 -2.82 -8.26 3.86
C ASP A 93 -1.45 -8.39 4.56
N GLN A 94 -1.46 -8.49 5.88
CA GLN A 94 -0.26 -8.41 6.74
C GLN A 94 -0.11 -9.65 7.61
N HIS A 95 1.08 -9.85 8.19
CA HIS A 95 1.45 -11.09 8.87
C HIS A 95 1.25 -12.30 7.96
N PHE A 96 1.58 -12.13 6.67
CA PHE A 96 1.01 -12.90 5.59
C PHE A 96 1.41 -14.38 5.63
N THR A 97 2.70 -14.67 5.54
CA THR A 97 3.20 -16.05 5.68
C THR A 97 2.99 -16.59 7.09
N GLN A 98 3.14 -15.75 8.12
CA GLN A 98 3.02 -16.15 9.53
C GLN A 98 1.60 -16.66 9.88
N ARG A 99 0.60 -16.27 9.09
CA ARG A 99 -0.79 -16.68 9.27
C ARG A 99 -1.34 -17.51 8.10
N THR A 100 -0.46 -18.01 7.23
CA THR A 100 -0.81 -18.92 6.12
C THR A 100 -1.90 -18.35 5.19
N ARG A 101 -1.81 -17.05 4.86
CA ARG A 101 -2.89 -16.30 4.19
C ARG A 101 -2.90 -16.39 2.66
N PHE A 102 -2.21 -17.37 2.08
CA PHE A 102 -2.08 -17.51 0.63
C PHE A 102 -3.43 -17.82 -0.04
N GLU A 103 -4.14 -18.85 0.43
CA GLU A 103 -5.44 -19.26 -0.12
C GLU A 103 -6.51 -18.17 0.02
N ASP A 104 -6.46 -17.43 1.13
CA ASP A 104 -7.30 -16.25 1.38
C ASP A 104 -7.11 -15.19 0.28
N MET A 105 -5.85 -14.88 -0.06
CA MET A 105 -5.54 -13.91 -1.11
C MET A 105 -5.89 -14.43 -2.51
N THR A 106 -5.66 -15.73 -2.77
CA THR A 106 -6.13 -16.41 -3.97
C THR A 106 -7.65 -16.27 -4.14
N GLY A 107 -8.42 -16.51 -3.07
CA GLY A 107 -9.88 -16.35 -3.06
C GLY A 107 -10.31 -14.92 -3.37
N LEU A 108 -9.69 -13.93 -2.73
CA LEU A 108 -9.93 -12.52 -3.00
C LEU A 108 -9.65 -12.18 -4.47
N LYS A 109 -8.53 -12.66 -5.02
CA LYS A 109 -8.11 -12.41 -6.41
C LYS A 109 -9.02 -13.05 -7.45
N LYS A 110 -9.59 -14.22 -7.16
CA LYS A 110 -10.62 -14.86 -8.00
C LYS A 110 -11.89 -14.00 -8.07
N GLN A 111 -12.30 -13.43 -6.94
CA GLN A 111 -13.47 -12.54 -6.87
C GLN A 111 -13.20 -11.16 -7.50
N PHE A 112 -11.99 -10.63 -7.31
CA PHE A 112 -11.57 -9.30 -7.76
C PHE A 112 -10.27 -9.37 -8.59
N PRO A 113 -10.34 -9.89 -9.83
CA PRO A 113 -9.16 -10.07 -10.68
C PRO A 113 -8.48 -8.76 -11.08
N GLN A 114 -9.17 -7.62 -10.99
CA GLN A 114 -8.63 -6.29 -11.29
C GLN A 114 -7.66 -5.75 -10.23
N LEU A 115 -7.76 -6.22 -8.97
CA LEU A 115 -6.92 -5.74 -7.87
C LEU A 115 -5.50 -6.33 -7.94
N ILE A 116 -4.50 -5.63 -7.40
CA ILE A 116 -3.23 -6.25 -7.03
C ILE A 116 -3.32 -6.65 -5.55
N GLY A 117 -3.10 -7.92 -5.25
CA GLY A 117 -3.04 -8.42 -3.87
C GLY A 117 -1.61 -8.37 -3.33
N LEU A 118 -1.39 -7.73 -2.19
CA LEU A 118 -0.08 -7.64 -1.54
C LEU A 118 -0.12 -8.33 -0.18
N GLY A 119 0.70 -9.36 -0.01
CA GLY A 119 0.92 -10.05 1.26
C GLY A 119 2.24 -9.60 1.89
N ILE A 120 2.19 -8.85 2.99
CA ILE A 120 3.37 -8.35 3.71
C ILE A 120 3.66 -9.25 4.91
N ASP A 121 4.88 -9.78 4.95
CA ASP A 121 5.37 -10.54 6.10
C ASP A 121 5.68 -9.66 7.32
N GLU A 122 5.73 -10.30 8.49
CA GLU A 122 6.24 -9.66 9.71
C GLU A 122 7.68 -9.12 9.52
N ALA A 123 8.01 -8.06 10.26
CA ALA A 123 9.29 -7.36 10.20
C ALA A 123 9.72 -6.92 8.78
N THR A 124 8.75 -6.70 7.90
CA THR A 124 8.94 -6.29 6.49
C THR A 124 8.05 -5.09 6.19
N ALA A 125 8.53 -4.19 5.35
CA ALA A 125 7.78 -3.02 4.90
C ALA A 125 7.94 -2.82 3.39
N MET A 126 6.95 -2.16 2.81
CA MET A 126 7.00 -1.64 1.45
C MET A 126 7.06 -0.12 1.47
N ILE A 127 7.97 0.47 0.72
CA ILE A 127 8.06 1.92 0.50
C ILE A 127 7.59 2.18 -0.92
N VAL A 128 6.50 2.94 -1.08
CA VAL A 128 5.97 3.26 -2.40
C VAL A 128 6.25 4.72 -2.75
N ARG A 129 6.82 4.95 -3.93
CA ARG A 129 7.06 6.28 -4.51
C ARG A 129 6.58 6.26 -5.96
N GLY A 130 5.57 7.07 -6.26
CA GLY A 130 4.91 7.01 -7.58
C GLY A 130 4.34 5.61 -7.83
N THR A 131 4.80 4.95 -8.89
CA THR A 131 4.37 3.58 -9.25
C THR A 131 5.32 2.51 -8.75
N THR A 132 6.41 2.87 -8.07
CA THR A 132 7.45 1.92 -7.68
C THR A 132 7.35 1.60 -6.20
N MET A 133 7.30 0.30 -5.90
CA MET A 133 7.44 -0.26 -4.57
C MET A 133 8.86 -0.76 -4.36
N GLU A 134 9.47 -0.45 -3.22
CA GLU A 134 10.69 -1.08 -2.72
C GLU A 134 10.37 -1.87 -1.46
N VAL A 135 10.87 -3.11 -1.37
CA VAL A 135 10.73 -3.92 -0.16
C VAL A 135 11.95 -3.73 0.74
N VAL A 136 11.73 -3.51 2.03
CA VAL A 136 12.77 -3.39 3.06
C VAL A 136 12.42 -4.24 4.28
N GLY A 137 13.42 -4.55 5.09
CA GLY A 137 13.23 -5.34 6.31
C GLY A 137 13.78 -6.75 6.18
N LYS A 138 13.17 -7.69 6.90
CA LYS A 138 13.76 -9.02 7.16
C LYS A 138 13.19 -10.15 6.30
N SER A 139 12.04 -9.96 5.65
CA SER A 139 11.39 -10.98 4.84
C SER A 139 10.99 -10.41 3.47
N GLN A 140 9.77 -10.74 3.01
CA GLN A 140 9.33 -10.55 1.64
C GLN A 140 7.90 -9.99 1.56
N VAL A 141 7.54 -9.55 0.36
CA VAL A 141 6.17 -9.24 -0.04
C VAL A 141 5.77 -10.20 -1.16
N ALA A 142 4.64 -10.88 -1.00
CA ALA A 142 4.01 -11.65 -2.07
C ALA A 142 3.08 -10.74 -2.88
N VAL A 143 3.25 -10.71 -4.20
CA VAL A 143 2.48 -9.87 -5.12
C VAL A 143 1.62 -10.76 -6.00
N PHE A 144 0.30 -10.72 -5.79
CA PHE A 144 -0.70 -11.43 -6.55
C PHE A 144 -1.27 -10.53 -7.65
N ASN A 145 -0.69 -10.63 -8.83
CA ASN A 145 -1.05 -9.82 -10.00
C ASN A 145 -1.16 -10.64 -11.30
N ARG A 146 -0.92 -11.95 -11.23
CA ARG A 146 -0.95 -12.85 -12.39
C ARG A 146 -2.08 -13.87 -12.27
N GLN A 147 -2.61 -14.28 -13.41
CA GLN A 147 -3.43 -15.47 -13.54
C GLN A 147 -2.55 -16.54 -14.18
N PRO A 148 -2.11 -17.56 -13.43
CA PRO A 148 -1.26 -18.61 -13.97
C PRO A 148 -2.02 -19.40 -15.02
N THR A 149 -1.29 -19.86 -16.03
CA THR A 149 -1.84 -20.73 -17.08
C THR A 149 -2.08 -22.14 -16.55
N ASP A 150 -1.21 -22.57 -15.64
CA ASP A 150 -1.31 -23.83 -14.90
C ASP A 150 -1.02 -23.57 -13.41
N PRO A 151 -2.04 -23.52 -12.54
CA PRO A 151 -1.88 -23.28 -11.11
C PRO A 151 -1.03 -24.32 -10.37
N ASP A 152 -0.87 -25.53 -10.94
CA ASP A 152 -0.09 -26.61 -10.30
C ASP A 152 1.42 -26.40 -10.49
N THR A 153 1.82 -25.62 -11.49
CA THR A 153 3.23 -25.40 -11.85
C THR A 153 3.66 -23.93 -11.78
N GLU A 154 2.70 -23.00 -11.84
CA GLU A 154 2.94 -21.56 -11.83
C GLU A 154 2.26 -20.90 -10.61
N PRO A 155 3.02 -20.35 -9.64
CA PRO A 155 2.41 -19.69 -8.50
C PRO A 155 1.67 -18.42 -8.93
N GLU A 156 0.47 -18.21 -8.37
CA GLU A 156 -0.38 -17.01 -8.59
C GLU A 156 0.27 -15.69 -8.13
N TYR A 157 1.39 -15.77 -7.41
CA TYR A 157 2.09 -14.63 -6.83
C TYR A 157 3.58 -14.66 -7.14
N GLU A 158 4.17 -13.49 -7.32
CA GLU A 158 5.62 -13.28 -7.35
C GLU A 158 6.12 -12.81 -5.98
N VAL A 159 7.37 -13.11 -5.66
CA VAL A 159 7.99 -12.73 -4.38
C VAL A 159 8.97 -11.60 -4.60
N VAL A 160 8.76 -10.49 -3.88
CA VAL A 160 9.66 -9.33 -3.85
C VAL A 160 10.36 -9.33 -2.49
N LYS A 161 11.67 -9.55 -2.47
CA LYS A 161 12.49 -9.60 -1.26
C LYS A 161 13.07 -8.23 -0.92
N ALA A 162 13.57 -8.08 0.30
CA ALA A 162 14.29 -6.88 0.72
C ALA A 162 15.37 -6.44 -0.30
N GLY A 163 15.36 -5.16 -0.66
CA GLY A 163 16.23 -4.55 -1.67
C GLY A 163 15.72 -4.66 -3.12
N GLN A 164 14.67 -5.45 -3.37
CA GLN A 164 14.06 -5.54 -4.70
C GLN A 164 12.94 -4.52 -4.88
N ARG A 165 12.65 -4.18 -6.14
CA ARG A 165 11.61 -3.24 -6.52
C ARG A 165 10.58 -3.84 -7.47
N TYR A 166 9.36 -3.33 -7.38
CA TYR A 166 8.23 -3.70 -8.21
C TYR A 166 7.59 -2.45 -8.81
N ASP A 167 7.28 -2.46 -10.10
CA ASP A 167 6.55 -1.38 -10.76
C ASP A 167 5.07 -1.75 -10.91
N PHE A 168 4.19 -1.04 -10.21
CA PHE A 168 2.73 -1.27 -10.25
C PHE A 168 2.10 -0.95 -11.61
N LYS A 169 2.69 -0.03 -12.39
CA LYS A 169 2.20 0.35 -13.72
C LYS A 169 2.58 -0.69 -14.76
N GLN A 170 3.83 -1.16 -14.72
CA GLN A 170 4.33 -2.21 -15.61
C GLN A 170 4.01 -3.62 -15.12
N ARG A 171 3.55 -3.77 -13.87
CA ARG A 171 3.10 -5.03 -13.29
C ARG A 171 4.18 -6.11 -13.26
N ARG A 172 5.42 -5.71 -12.92
CA ARG A 172 6.59 -6.62 -12.87
C ARG A 172 7.65 -6.17 -11.88
N LEU A 173 8.49 -7.12 -11.45
CA LEU A 173 9.78 -6.84 -10.82
C LEU A 173 10.65 -5.96 -11.73
N MET A 174 11.37 -5.02 -11.12
CA MET A 174 12.35 -4.19 -11.80
C MET A 174 13.73 -4.84 -11.78
N ASP A 175 14.44 -4.78 -12.91
CA ASP A 175 15.80 -5.29 -13.00
C ASP A 175 16.80 -4.30 -12.38
N THR A 176 17.99 -4.77 -11.99
CA THR A 176 19.00 -3.96 -11.29
C THR A 176 19.40 -2.68 -12.03
N ALA A 177 19.43 -2.71 -13.38
CA ALA A 177 19.71 -1.54 -14.20
C ALA A 177 18.60 -0.48 -14.10
N GLU A 178 17.33 -0.91 -14.09
CA GLU A 178 16.17 -0.01 -13.95
C GLU A 178 16.15 0.64 -12.58
N VAL A 179 16.51 -0.11 -11.52
CA VAL A 179 16.66 0.40 -10.16
C VAL A 179 17.70 1.53 -10.11
N GLN A 180 18.87 1.34 -10.72
CA GLN A 180 19.93 2.35 -10.78
C GLN A 180 19.49 3.62 -11.52
N THR A 181 18.75 3.47 -12.63
CA THR A 181 18.21 4.64 -13.35
C THR A 181 17.14 5.38 -12.56
N ALA A 182 16.31 4.68 -11.78
CA ALA A 182 15.28 5.30 -10.94
C ALA A 182 15.89 6.05 -9.73
N ASP A 183 17.04 5.59 -9.23
CA ASP A 183 17.78 6.26 -8.15
C ASP A 183 18.63 7.44 -8.64
N ALA A 184 18.88 7.54 -9.95
CA ALA A 184 19.58 8.68 -10.52
C ALA A 184 18.73 9.95 -10.32
N LYS A 185 19.24 10.86 -9.49
CA LYS A 185 18.61 12.16 -9.23
C LYS A 185 18.32 12.84 -10.59
N PRO A 186 17.10 13.34 -10.85
CA PRO A 186 16.83 14.05 -12.08
C PRO A 186 17.84 15.20 -12.22
N ALA A 187 18.48 15.28 -13.39
CA ALA A 187 19.40 16.35 -13.70
C ALA A 187 18.68 17.69 -13.48
N ASP A 188 19.36 18.61 -12.79
CA ASP A 188 18.88 19.96 -12.56
C ASP A 188 18.81 20.72 -13.89
N GLU A 189 17.69 20.62 -14.60
CA GLU A 189 17.44 21.33 -15.87
C GLU A 189 17.19 22.84 -15.68
N SER A 190 17.49 23.42 -14.50
CA SER A 190 17.27 24.84 -14.22
C SER A 190 18.41 25.78 -14.64
N LYS A 191 19.39 25.34 -15.44
CA LYS A 191 20.48 26.19 -15.93
C LYS A 191 20.71 26.11 -17.43
N GLN A 192 19.75 26.58 -18.23
CA GLN A 192 20.04 27.10 -19.57
C GLN A 192 18.82 27.89 -20.07
N THR A 193 18.79 29.20 -19.81
CA THR A 193 18.21 30.25 -20.67
C THR A 193 18.39 31.58 -19.96
N ILE A 194 19.58 32.18 -19.98
CA ILE A 194 19.77 33.65 -20.08
C ILE A 194 21.18 33.86 -20.65
N GLU A 195 21.29 33.93 -21.98
CA GLU A 195 22.30 34.75 -22.68
C GLU A 195 21.96 34.76 -24.17
N SER A 196 21.20 35.78 -24.58
CA SER A 196 21.26 36.48 -25.88
C SER A 196 19.94 37.20 -26.16
N LYS A 197 19.88 38.47 -25.74
CA LYS A 197 19.34 39.58 -26.52
C LYS A 197 19.56 40.90 -25.78
#